data_AF-A0A535L0J0-F1
#
_entry.id   AF-A0A535L0J0-F1
#
_cell.length_a   1.000
_cell.length_b   1.000
_cell.length_c   1.000
_cell.angle_alpha   90.00
_cell.angle_beta   90.00
_cell.angle_gamma   90.00
#
_symmetry.space_group_name_H-M   'P 1'
#
loop_
_entity.id
_entity.type
_entity.pdbx_description
1 polymer ?
#
loop_
_entity_poly.entity_id
_entity_poly.type
_entity_poly.pdbx_seq_one_letter_code
_entity_poly.pdbx_strand_id
1 'polypeptide(L)'
;MPNGEKLLDNGVPHDLAMEVIRYARERDLHVQAYRDDQLLIERDRPEAHIYSEHAGMPLHLVPDLDAAMGPTTPKLVIVAAPATLERLLPDARAHWIGRLNVATSTPDYLE
;
A
#
# COMPACT_ATOMS: atom_id res chain seq x y z
N MET A 1 20.45 -27.93 -6.87
CA MET A 1 19.61 -26.78 -7.25
C MET A 1 18.42 -26.78 -6.31
N PRO A 2 18.26 -25.85 -5.35
CA PRO A 2 17.00 -25.77 -4.63
C PRO A 2 15.95 -25.20 -5.59
N ASN A 3 14.91 -25.98 -5.85
CA ASN A 3 13.70 -25.55 -6.56
C ASN A 3 13.11 -24.38 -5.78
N GLY A 4 13.12 -23.19 -6.37
CA GLY A 4 12.42 -22.01 -5.86
C GLY A 4 10.91 -22.19 -6.01
N GLU A 5 10.33 -23.11 -5.25
CA GLU A 5 8.91 -23.04 -4.94
C GLU A 5 8.69 -21.71 -4.24
N LYS A 6 8.20 -20.72 -5.00
CA LYS A 6 7.51 -19.56 -4.43
C LYS A 6 6.47 -20.14 -3.47
N LEU A 7 6.74 -20.09 -2.16
CA LEU A 7 5.69 -20.18 -1.15
C LEU A 7 4.60 -19.22 -1.64
N LEU A 8 3.39 -19.75 -1.82
CA LEU A 8 2.23 -19.02 -2.34
C LEU A 8 2.02 -17.75 -1.53
N ASP A 9 2.61 -16.67 -2.03
CA ASP A 9 2.43 -15.31 -1.56
C ASP A 9 1.05 -14.87 -2.06
N ASN A 10 0.01 -15.37 -1.38
CA ASN A 10 -1.33 -14.85 -1.57
C ASN A 10 -1.29 -13.43 -1.01
N GLY A 11 -0.94 -12.46 -1.86
CA GLY A 11 -0.91 -11.04 -1.50
C GLY A 11 -2.22 -10.61 -0.85
N VAL A 12 -2.25 -9.39 -0.31
CA VAL A 12 -3.42 -8.81 0.33
C VAL A 12 -4.67 -9.01 -0.56
N PRO A 13 -5.69 -9.74 -0.08
CA PRO A 13 -6.93 -9.94 -0.83
C PRO A 13 -7.60 -8.62 -1.15
N HIS A 14 -8.25 -8.55 -2.32
CA HIS A 14 -8.86 -7.33 -2.83
C HIS A 14 -9.74 -6.61 -1.80
N ASP A 15 -10.65 -7.32 -1.13
CA ASP A 15 -11.56 -6.73 -0.13
C ASP A 15 -10.79 -6.07 1.02
N LEU A 16 -9.70 -6.72 1.47
CA LEU A 16 -8.86 -6.21 2.55
C LEU A 16 -7.97 -5.06 2.08
N ALA A 17 -7.50 -5.08 0.83
CA ALA A 17 -6.81 -3.97 0.21
C ALA A 17 -7.73 -2.73 0.12
N MET A 18 -9.00 -2.94 -0.23
CA MET A 18 -9.99 -1.87 -0.28
C MET A 18 -10.34 -1.31 1.09
N GLU A 19 -10.27 -2.10 2.17
CA GLU A 19 -10.33 -1.57 3.54
C GLU A 19 -9.19 -0.58 3.82
N VAL A 20 -7.95 -0.92 3.44
CA VAL A 20 -6.78 -0.04 3.60
C VAL A 20 -6.92 1.23 2.76
N ILE A 21 -7.38 1.11 1.51
CA ILE A 21 -7.60 2.26 0.63
C ILE A 21 -8.68 3.19 1.21
N ARG A 22 -9.80 2.64 1.69
CA ARG A 22 -10.85 3.44 2.35
C ARG A 22 -10.32 4.13 3.60
N TYR A 23 -9.56 3.41 4.43
CA TYR A 23 -8.92 3.98 5.62
C TYR A 23 -8.04 5.19 5.30
N ALA A 24 -7.24 5.11 4.23
CA ALA A 24 -6.40 6.21 3.76
C ALA A 24 -7.24 7.36 3.17
N ARG A 25 -8.23 7.05 2.32
CA ARG A 25 -9.15 8.05 1.71
C ARG A 25 -9.86 8.88 2.79
N GLU A 26 -10.42 8.23 3.81
CA GLU A 26 -11.12 8.90 4.93
C GLU A 26 -10.24 9.87 5.71
N ARG A 27 -8.92 9.65 5.71
CA ARG A 27 -7.92 10.48 6.40
C ARG A 27 -7.19 11.45 5.47
N ASP A 28 -7.63 11.54 4.21
CA ASP A 28 -6.99 12.29 3.13
C ASP A 28 -5.50 11.96 2.93
N LEU A 29 -5.12 10.70 3.11
CA LEU A 29 -3.74 10.23 2.93
C LEU A 29 -3.50 9.73 1.51
N HIS A 30 -2.25 9.82 1.05
CA HIS A 30 -1.81 9.11 -0.15
C HIS A 30 -1.78 7.60 0.13
N VAL A 31 -2.28 6.81 -0.81
CA VAL A 31 -2.20 5.34 -0.79
C VAL A 31 -1.95 4.85 -2.21
N GLN A 32 -1.18 3.78 -2.31
CA GLN A 32 -0.84 3.13 -3.56
C GLN A 32 -0.93 1.61 -3.44
N ALA A 33 -1.19 0.95 -4.55
CA ALA A 33 -1.24 -0.50 -4.68
C ALA A 33 -0.38 -0.96 -5.86
N TYR A 34 -0.19 -2.27 -5.99
CA TYR A 34 0.62 -2.85 -7.04
C TYR A 34 -0.18 -3.85 -7.86
N ARG A 35 0.04 -3.83 -9.17
CA ARG A 35 -0.50 -4.83 -10.09
C ARG A 35 0.44 -4.98 -11.27
N ASP A 36 0.81 -6.20 -11.62
CA ASP A 36 1.61 -6.49 -12.83
C ASP A 36 2.88 -5.61 -12.93
N ASP A 37 3.61 -5.47 -11.81
CA ASP A 37 4.80 -4.61 -11.64
C ASP A 37 4.55 -3.09 -11.81
N GLN A 38 3.28 -2.67 -11.83
CA GLN A 38 2.88 -1.26 -11.89
C GLN A 38 2.54 -0.72 -10.52
N LEU A 39 3.00 0.51 -10.26
CA LEU A 39 2.62 1.29 -9.08
C LEU A 39 1.36 2.10 -9.39
N LEU A 40 0.21 1.65 -8.87
CA LEU A 40 -1.08 2.28 -9.11
C LEU A 40 -1.38 3.36 -8.06
N ILE A 41 -1.84 4.52 -8.51
CA ILE A 41 -2.28 5.63 -7.65
C ILE A 41 -3.61 6.19 -8.15
N GLU A 42 -4.45 6.68 -7.24
CA GLU A 42 -5.73 7.32 -7.61
C GLU A 42 -5.62 8.85 -7.73
N ARG A 43 -4.63 9.43 -7.05
CA ARG A 43 -4.46 10.87 -6.95
C ARG A 43 -3.00 11.20 -7.16
N ASP A 44 -2.72 12.12 -8.06
CA ASP A 44 -1.38 12.64 -8.27
C ASP A 44 -1.01 13.55 -7.10
N ARG A 45 -0.02 13.12 -6.31
CA ARG A 45 0.32 13.71 -5.00
C ARG A 45 1.83 13.78 -4.83
N PRO A 46 2.35 14.80 -4.12
CA PRO A 46 3.78 14.89 -3.82
C PRO A 46 4.34 13.61 -3.21
N GLU A 47 3.60 12.97 -2.31
CA GLU A 47 3.97 11.71 -1.66
C GLU A 47 4.14 10.54 -2.65
N ALA A 48 3.33 10.51 -3.71
CA ALA A 48 3.44 9.53 -4.78
C ALA A 48 4.76 9.69 -5.53
N HIS A 49 5.15 10.93 -5.84
CA HIS A 49 6.41 11.21 -6.53
C HIS A 49 7.63 10.88 -5.66
N ILE A 50 7.60 11.25 -4.38
CA ILE A 50 8.68 10.90 -3.43
C ILE A 50 8.89 9.39 -3.40
N TYR A 51 7.79 8.62 -3.34
CA TYR A 51 7.88 7.17 -3.38
C TYR A 51 8.41 6.66 -4.73
N SER A 52 7.87 7.17 -5.84
CA SER A 52 8.24 6.78 -7.21
C SER A 52 9.74 6.97 -7.47
N GLU A 53 10.29 8.11 -7.06
CA GLU A 53 11.73 8.42 -7.16
C GLU A 53 12.58 7.46 -6.33
N HIS A 54 12.17 7.19 -5.08
CA HIS A 54 12.89 6.28 -4.19
C HIS A 54 12.83 4.83 -4.67
N ALA A 55 11.67 4.36 -5.14
CA ALA A 55 11.46 3.00 -5.61
C ALA A 55 11.93 2.76 -7.04
N GLY A 56 12.21 3.82 -7.81
CA GLY A 56 12.54 3.73 -9.24
C GLY A 56 11.38 3.18 -10.08
N MET A 57 10.13 3.35 -9.64
CA MET A 57 8.94 2.80 -10.28
C MET A 57 8.05 3.91 -10.85
N PRO A 58 7.63 3.84 -12.12
CA PRO A 58 6.74 4.84 -12.69
C PRO A 58 5.34 4.78 -12.08
N LEU A 59 4.76 5.97 -11.84
CA LEU A 59 3.38 6.11 -11.36
C LEU A 59 2.38 5.82 -12.47
N HIS A 60 1.34 5.08 -12.14
CA HIS A 60 0.21 4.80 -13.02
C HIS A 60 -1.05 5.36 -12.37
N LEU A 61 -1.44 6.55 -12.83
CA LEU A 61 -2.67 7.20 -12.36
C LEU A 61 -3.89 6.47 -12.92
N VAL A 62 -4.76 6.00 -12.03
CA VAL A 62 -6.01 5.31 -12.34
C VAL A 62 -7.19 6.09 -11.76
N PRO A 63 -8.38 6.05 -12.38
CA PRO A 63 -9.55 6.77 -11.87
C PRO A 63 -10.13 6.16 -10.59
N ASP A 64 -9.91 4.86 -10.36
CA ASP A 64 -10.36 4.13 -9.18
C ASP A 64 -9.46 2.91 -8.94
N LEU A 65 -8.85 2.83 -7.76
CA LEU A 65 -8.04 1.68 -7.36
C LEU A 65 -8.87 0.39 -7.23
N ASP A 66 -10.15 0.47 -6.88
CA ASP A 66 -11.06 -0.70 -6.79
C ASP A 66 -11.16 -1.38 -8.17
N ALA A 67 -11.48 -0.61 -9.21
CA ALA A 67 -11.57 -1.12 -10.57
C ALA A 67 -10.21 -1.53 -11.18
N ALA A 68 -9.11 -0.88 -10.77
CA ALA A 68 -7.80 -1.08 -11.37
C ALA A 68 -6.99 -2.23 -10.74
N MET A 69 -7.23 -2.57 -9.48
CA MET A 69 -6.53 -3.66 -8.80
C MET A 69 -6.96 -5.05 -9.28
N GLY A 70 -6.09 -6.03 -9.05
CA GLY A 70 -6.40 -7.44 -9.25
C GLY A 70 -7.11 -8.08 -8.04
N PRO A 71 -7.29 -9.40 -8.05
CA PRO A 71 -7.86 -10.13 -6.91
C PRO A 71 -6.98 -10.08 -5.65
N THR A 72 -5.68 -9.80 -5.81
CA THR A 72 -4.72 -9.57 -4.72
C THR A 72 -3.72 -8.49 -5.13
N THR A 73 -3.10 -7.83 -4.15
CA THR A 73 -1.92 -6.97 -4.32
C THR A 73 -0.82 -7.45 -3.36
N PRO A 74 0.47 -7.46 -3.72
CA PRO A 74 1.53 -7.89 -2.81
C PRO A 74 1.57 -7.08 -1.50
N LYS A 75 1.27 -5.78 -1.57
CA LYS A 75 1.14 -4.88 -0.42
C LYS A 75 0.41 -3.60 -0.81
N LEU A 76 0.14 -2.75 0.18
CA LEU A 76 -0.23 -1.35 -0.02
C LEU A 76 0.80 -0.48 0.69
N VAL A 77 0.94 0.77 0.27
CA VAL A 77 1.78 1.73 0.98
C VAL A 77 1.01 3.02 1.18
N ILE A 78 0.90 3.46 2.42
CA ILE A 78 0.45 4.80 2.78
C ILE A 78 1.71 5.64 3.01
N VAL A 79 1.84 6.72 2.26
CA VAL A 79 2.98 7.64 2.38
C VAL A 79 2.49 8.92 3.04
N ALA A 80 3.12 9.32 4.14
CA ALA A 80 2.80 10.52 4.88
C ALA A 80 3.99 10.97 5.74
N ALA A 81 3.89 12.15 6.34
CA ALA A 81 4.92 12.64 7.26
C ALA A 81 5.12 11.67 8.45
N PRO A 82 6.35 11.53 9.00
CA PRO A 82 6.63 10.55 10.04
C PRO A 82 5.77 10.69 11.29
N ALA A 83 5.56 11.94 11.74
CA ALA A 83 4.71 12.22 12.89
C ALA A 83 3.24 11.82 12.67
N THR A 84 2.77 11.77 11.42
CA THR A 84 1.44 11.24 11.10
C THR A 84 1.42 9.73 11.21
N LEU A 85 2.41 9.03 10.63
CA LEU A 85 2.46 7.58 10.67
C LEU A 85 2.75 7.02 12.06
N GLU A 86 3.58 7.69 12.86
CA GLU A 86 3.85 7.34 14.25
C GLU A 86 2.55 7.30 15.09
N ARG A 87 1.64 8.25 14.86
CA ARG A 87 0.33 8.27 15.51
C ARG A 87 -0.62 7.19 14.98
N LEU A 88 -0.57 6.90 13.68
CA LEU A 88 -1.50 5.95 13.04
C LEU A 88 -1.09 4.49 13.24
N LEU A 89 0.20 4.20 13.40
CA LEU A 89 0.73 2.85 13.43
C LEU A 89 0.12 1.97 14.53
N PRO A 90 -0.02 2.42 15.80
CA PRO A 90 -0.64 1.60 16.85
C PRO A 90 -2.10 1.27 16.53
N ASP A 91 -2.86 2.26 16.06
CA ASP A 91 -4.28 2.10 15.73
C ASP A 91 -4.47 1.18 14.52
N ALA A 92 -3.65 1.35 13.48
CA ALA A 92 -3.64 0.49 12.30
C ALA A 92 -3.31 -0.97 12.67
N ARG A 93 -2.26 -1.20 13.48
CA ARG A 93 -1.91 -2.54 13.96
C ARG A 93 -3.04 -3.20 14.75
N ALA A 94 -3.70 -2.43 15.61
CA ALA A 94 -4.84 -2.92 16.37
C ALA A 94 -6.04 -3.23 15.46
N HIS A 95 -6.31 -2.37 14.48
CA HIS A 95 -7.45 -2.49 13.56
C HIS A 95 -7.35 -3.74 12.68
N TRP A 96 -6.16 -4.07 12.18
CA TRP A 96 -5.93 -5.23 11.31
C TRP A 96 -5.24 -6.41 12.01
N ILE A 97 -5.28 -6.48 13.34
CA ILE A 97 -4.64 -7.56 14.09
C ILE A 97 -5.13 -8.94 13.61
N GLY A 98 -4.18 -9.81 13.25
CA GLY A 98 -4.47 -11.14 12.71
C GLY A 98 -5.00 -11.17 11.27
N ARG A 99 -5.12 -10.02 10.60
CA ARG A 99 -5.62 -9.88 9.21
C ARG A 99 -4.55 -9.33 8.27
N LEU A 100 -3.78 -8.34 8.71
CA LEU A 100 -2.63 -7.78 7.98
C LEU A 100 -1.40 -7.74 8.88
N ASN A 101 -0.22 -7.81 8.26
CA ASN A 101 1.00 -7.36 8.90
C ASN A 101 1.16 -5.87 8.60
N VAL A 102 1.12 -5.03 9.64
CA VAL A 102 1.22 -3.58 9.51
C VAL A 102 2.57 -3.11 10.08
N ALA A 103 3.39 -2.53 9.21
CA ALA A 103 4.77 -2.16 9.53
C ALA A 103 5.17 -0.82 8.90
N THR A 104 6.33 -0.33 9.31
CA THR A 104 6.99 0.83 8.70
C THR A 104 8.40 0.39 8.29
N SER A 105 8.71 0.41 7.01
CA SER A 105 10.09 0.14 6.53
C SER A 105 10.97 1.38 6.62
N THR A 106 10.39 2.55 6.37
CA THR A 106 10.97 3.87 6.63
C THR A 106 9.97 4.68 7.46
N PRO A 107 10.40 5.78 8.11
CA PRO A 107 9.50 6.61 8.91
C PRO A 107 8.33 7.21 8.11
N ASP A 108 8.47 7.35 6.79
CA ASP A 108 7.48 7.98 5.91
C ASP A 108 6.50 6.99 5.26
N TYR A 109 6.69 5.67 5.46
CA TYR A 109 5.88 4.62 4.84
C TYR A 109 5.21 3.73 5.88
N LEU A 110 3.90 3.53 5.72
CA LEU A 110 3.11 2.54 6.43
C LEU A 110 2.66 1.47 5.43
N GLU A 111 3.07 0.23 5.67
CA GLU A 111 2.88 -0.93 4.78
C GLU A 111 2.06 -2.03 5.45
#